data_AF-A0A1H9J9J8-F1
#
_entry.id   AF-A0A1H9J9J8-F1
#
_cell.length_a   1.000
_cell.length_b   1.000
_cell.length_c   1.000
_cell.angle_alpha   90.00
_cell.angle_beta   90.00
_cell.angle_gamma   90.00
#
_symmetry.space_group_name_H-M   'P 1'
#
loop_
_entity.id
_entity.type
_entity.pdbx_description
1 polymer ?
#
loop_
_entity_poly.entity_id
_entity_poly.type
_entity_poly.pdbx_seq_one_letter_code
_entity_poly.pdbx_strand_id
1 'polypeptide(L)'
;MLVAHGEADSFVSDQDIAHFKQEMEQAGASYQFNRYPGAKHGFTNPDADAHAGHGLDIGYQKEADERSWADMQAFLKHVFK
;
A
#
# COMPACT_ATOMS: atom_id res chain seq x y z
N MET A 1 6.82 -10.59 -5.15
CA MET A 1 6.17 -9.95 -3.99
C MET A 1 5.23 -8.85 -4.48
N LEU A 2 4.13 -8.57 -3.80
CA LEU A 2 3.27 -7.42 -4.07
C LEU A 2 3.32 -6.45 -2.88
N VAL A 3 3.51 -5.17 -3.16
CA VAL A 3 3.37 -4.08 -2.19
C VAL A 3 2.20 -3.20 -2.64
N ALA A 4 1.22 -3.02 -1.76
CA ALA A 4 0.09 -2.14 -1.95
C ALA A 4 0.22 -0.92 -1.03
N HIS A 5 0.55 0.24 -1.59
CA HIS A 5 0.93 1.42 -0.82
C HIS A 5 0.00 2.61 -1.11
N GLY A 6 -0.50 3.25 -0.06
CA GLY A 6 -1.28 4.47 -0.18
C GLY A 6 -0.38 5.66 -0.52
N GLU A 7 -0.63 6.35 -1.63
CA GLU A 7 0.25 7.42 -2.12
C GLU A 7 0.27 8.66 -1.21
N ALA A 8 -0.74 8.83 -0.36
CA ALA A 8 -0.83 9.92 0.62
C ALA A 8 -0.50 9.46 2.05
N ASP A 9 0.12 8.28 2.22
CA ASP A 9 0.59 7.81 3.52
C ASP A 9 1.79 8.67 4.00
N SER A 10 1.58 9.43 5.07
CA SER A 10 2.62 10.28 5.67
C SER A 10 3.55 9.55 6.64
N PHE A 11 3.26 8.29 6.98
CA PHE A 11 4.09 7.49 7.88
C PHE A 11 5.23 6.77 7.15
N VAL A 12 5.17 6.69 5.82
CA VAL A 12 6.19 6.09 4.97
C VAL A 12 6.77 7.17 4.05
N SER A 13 8.05 7.50 4.23
CA SER A 13 8.68 8.56 3.43
C SER A 13 9.02 8.09 2.01
N ASP A 14 9.11 9.03 1.06
CA ASP A 14 9.61 8.73 -0.28
C ASP A 14 11.04 8.15 -0.25
N GLN A 15 11.85 8.52 0.74
CA GLN A 15 13.19 7.97 0.95
C GLN A 15 13.13 6.49 1.33
N ASP A 16 12.23 6.09 2.23
CA ASP A 16 12.04 4.68 2.61
C ASP A 16 11.56 3.85 1.41
N ILE A 17 10.66 4.40 0.60
CA ILE A 17 10.20 3.78 -0.65
C ILE A 17 11.38 3.59 -1.62
N ALA A 18 12.24 4.61 -1.77
CA ALA A 18 13.40 4.54 -2.65
C ALA A 18 14.42 3.50 -2.16
N HIS A 19 14.71 3.47 -0.85
CA HIS A 19 15.59 2.48 -0.24
C HIS A 19 15.05 1.05 -0.43
N PHE A 20 13.76 0.82 -0.15
CA PHE A 20 13.12 -0.47 -0.38
C PHE A 20 13.27 -0.95 -1.83
N LYS A 21 13.01 -0.07 -2.81
CA LYS A 21 13.15 -0.41 -4.24
C LYS A 21 14.59 -0.78 -4.60
N GLN A 22 15.57 -0.06 -4.05
CA GLN A 22 16.98 -0.34 -4.23
C GLN A 22 17.37 -1.69 -3.63
N GLU A 23 16.87 -2.04 -2.44
CA GLU A 23 17.11 -3.36 -1.82
C GLU A 23 16.53 -4.49 -2.66
N MET A 24 15.32 -4.33 -3.20
CA MET A 24 14.71 -5.33 -4.08
C MET A 24 15.49 -5.52 -5.37
N GLU A 25 16.00 -4.43 -5.96
CA GLU A 25 16.85 -4.46 -7.14
C GLU A 25 18.19 -5.18 -6.86
N GLN A 26 18.87 -4.84 -5.76
CA GLN A 26 20.12 -5.48 -5.35
C GLN A 26 19.94 -6.98 -5.07
N ALA A 27 18.79 -7.37 -4.52
CA ALA A 27 18.45 -8.77 -4.28
C ALA A 27 18.05 -9.53 -5.55
N GLY A 28 17.86 -8.84 -6.69
CA GLY A 28 17.30 -9.45 -7.90
C GLY A 28 15.87 -9.96 -7.69
N ALA A 29 15.13 -9.39 -6.73
CA ALA A 29 13.83 -9.87 -6.34
C ALA A 29 12.75 -9.43 -7.34
N SER A 30 11.85 -10.36 -7.70
CA SER A 30 10.65 -10.00 -8.46
C SER A 30 9.61 -9.38 -7.55
N TYR A 31 9.25 -8.12 -7.80
CA TYR A 31 8.23 -7.40 -7.03
C TYR A 31 7.35 -6.49 -7.90
N GLN A 32 6.16 -6.17 -7.38
CA GLN A 32 5.25 -5.15 -7.89
C GLN A 32 5.00 -4.15 -6.76
N PHE A 33 5.07 -2.85 -7.06
CA PHE A 33 4.80 -1.77 -6.10
C PHE A 33 3.65 -0.91 -6.63
N ASN A 34 2.45 -1.19 -6.15
CA ASN A 34 1.23 -0.50 -6.56
C ASN A 34 0.98 0.69 -5.64
N ARG A 35 0.79 1.88 -6.23
CA ARG A 35 0.43 3.11 -5.52
C ARG A 35 -1.05 3.39 -5.71
N TYR A 36 -1.75 3.73 -4.63
CA TYR A 36 -3.17 4.10 -4.66
C TYR A 36 -3.31 5.60 -4.39
N PRO A 37 -3.65 6.42 -5.40
CA PRO A 37 -3.72 7.87 -5.26
C PRO A 37 -4.66 8.32 -4.15
N GLY A 38 -4.22 9.30 -3.36
CA GLY A 38 -4.99 9.89 -2.25
C GLY A 38 -5.24 8.97 -1.05
N ALA A 39 -4.72 7.74 -1.05
CA ALA A 39 -4.95 6.79 0.04
C ALA A 39 -3.90 7.01 1.13
N LYS A 40 -4.35 7.11 2.38
CA LYS A 40 -3.49 7.31 3.56
C LYS A 40 -3.13 5.97 4.21
N HIS A 41 -2.39 6.03 5.30
CA HIS A 41 -2.24 4.86 6.15
C HIS A 41 -3.62 4.36 6.64
N GLY A 42 -3.80 3.04 6.70
CA GLY A 42 -5.08 2.43 7.11
C GLY A 42 -6.20 2.44 6.06
N PHE A 43 -5.90 2.70 4.78
CA PHE A 43 -6.90 2.82 3.71
C PHE A 43 -7.84 1.62 3.51
N THR A 44 -7.48 0.44 4.02
CA THR A 44 -8.28 -0.79 3.97
C THR A 44 -9.16 -1.02 5.20
N ASN A 45 -9.05 -0.18 6.23
CA ASN A 45 -9.82 -0.30 7.46
C ASN A 45 -10.98 0.70 7.44
N PRO A 46 -12.24 0.26 7.31
CA PRO A 46 -13.42 1.15 7.35
C PRO A 46 -13.53 2.00 8.61
N ASP A 47 -12.92 1.57 9.73
CA ASP A 47 -12.95 2.28 11.01
C ASP A 47 -11.75 3.23 11.20
N ALA A 48 -10.85 3.39 10.21
CA ALA A 48 -9.66 4.23 10.34
C ALA A 48 -9.99 5.69 10.66
N ASP A 49 -11.06 6.22 10.08
CA ASP A 49 -11.47 7.62 10.27
C ASP A 49 -11.89 7.91 11.72
N ALA A 50 -12.40 6.91 12.44
CA ALA A 50 -12.75 7.06 13.86
C ALA A 50 -11.51 7.37 14.73
N HIS A 51 -10.33 6.96 14.28
CA HIS A 51 -9.07 7.18 14.98
C HIS A 51 -8.30 8.40 14.48
N ALA A 52 -8.67 8.97 13.32
CA ALA A 52 -8.05 10.20 12.79
C ALA A 52 -8.22 11.40 13.76
N GLY A 53 -9.32 11.42 14.52
CA GLY A 53 -9.58 12.43 15.56
C GLY A 53 -8.60 12.43 16.74
N HIS A 54 -7.73 11.41 16.87
CA HIS A 54 -6.66 11.35 17.87
C HIS A 54 -5.34 11.94 17.38
N GLY A 55 -5.33 12.65 16.24
CA GLY A 55 -4.15 13.26 15.65
C GLY A 55 -3.30 12.30 14.80
N LEU A 56 -3.84 11.12 14.47
CA LEU A 56 -3.20 10.18 13.56
C LEU A 56 -3.59 10.51 12.11
N ASP A 57 -2.63 10.59 11.20
CA ASP A 57 -2.88 10.82 9.77
C ASP A 57 -3.22 9.51 9.03
N ILE A 58 -4.33 8.93 9.44
CA ILE A 58 -4.91 7.70 8.90
C ILE A 58 -6.26 8.02 8.24
N GLY A 59 -6.74 7.14 7.38
CA GLY A 59 -8.10 7.26 6.87
C GLY A 59 -8.50 6.16 5.91
N TYR A 60 -9.79 5.83 5.90
CA TYR A 60 -10.34 4.82 5.01
C TYR A 60 -10.45 5.39 3.58
N GLN A 61 -10.10 4.60 2.57
CA GLN A 61 -10.40 4.95 1.18
C GLN A 61 -10.93 3.71 0.46
N LYS A 62 -12.25 3.68 0.27
CA LYS A 62 -12.97 2.57 -0.35
C LYS A 62 -12.40 2.15 -1.71
N GLU A 63 -12.09 3.12 -2.57
CA GLU A 63 -11.57 2.82 -3.90
C GLU A 63 -10.18 2.18 -3.84
N ALA A 64 -9.31 2.59 -2.91
CA ALA A 64 -8.01 1.95 -2.72
C ALA A 64 -8.13 0.56 -2.09
N ASP A 65 -9.04 0.39 -1.12
CA ASP A 65 -9.33 -0.90 -0.51
C ASP A 65 -9.74 -1.93 -1.57
N GLU A 66 -10.82 -1.64 -2.30
CA GLU A 66 -11.37 -2.54 -3.32
C GLU A 66 -10.34 -2.85 -4.43
N ARG A 67 -9.59 -1.84 -4.91
CA ARG A 67 -8.55 -2.05 -5.93
C ARG A 67 -7.39 -2.88 -5.40
N SER A 68 -6.88 -2.58 -4.20
CA SER A 68 -5.75 -3.31 -3.62
C SER A 68 -6.08 -4.77 -3.37
N TRP A 69 -7.32 -5.05 -2.97
CA TRP A 69 -7.82 -6.42 -2.81
C TRP A 69 -7.89 -7.16 -4.14
N ALA A 70 -8.42 -6.51 -5.19
CA ALA A 70 -8.47 -7.09 -6.53
C ALA A 70 -7.06 -7.38 -7.09
N ASP A 71 -6.12 -6.44 -6.92
CA ASP A 71 -4.72 -6.61 -7.32
C ASP A 71 -4.05 -7.78 -6.59
N MET A 72 -4.28 -7.89 -5.28
CA MET A 72 -3.79 -9.02 -4.47
C MET A 72 -4.35 -10.36 -4.99
N GLN A 73 -5.65 -10.44 -5.23
CA GLN A 73 -6.27 -11.66 -5.79
C GLN A 73 -5.69 -12.02 -7.16
N ALA A 74 -5.49 -11.04 -8.04
CA ALA A 74 -4.89 -11.25 -9.35
C ALA A 74 -3.44 -11.73 -9.25
N PHE A 75 -2.65 -11.13 -8.35
CA PHE A 75 -1.27 -11.51 -8.06
C PHE A 75 -1.18 -12.96 -7.54
N LEU A 76 -1.97 -13.33 -6.54
CA LEU A 76 -1.97 -14.69 -5.98
C LEU A 76 -2.40 -15.72 -7.01
N LYS A 77 -3.43 -15.42 -7.82
CA LYS A 77 -3.83 -16.28 -8.95
C LYS A 77 -2.74 -16.41 -10.00
N HIS A 78 -1.87 -15.43 -10.18
CA HIS A 78 -0.76 -15.54 -11.13
C HIS A 78 0.37 -16.39 -10.56
N VAL A 79 0.74 -16.18 -9.29
CA VAL A 79 1.89 -16.83 -8.65
C VAL A 79 1.64 -18.31 -8.34
N PHE A 80 0.42 -18.70 -7.98
CA PHE A 80 0.08 -20.07 -7.56
C PHE A 80 -0.63 -20.90 -8.65
N LYS A 81 -0.40 -20.56 -9.91
CA LYS A 81 -0.82 -21.41 -11.04
C LYS A 81 0.04 -22.66 -11.14
#